data_AF-A0ABC9QVP9-F1
#
_entry.id   AF-A0ABC9QVP9-F1
#
_cell.length_a   1.000
_cell.length_b   1.000
_cell.length_c   1.000
_cell.angle_alpha   90.00
_cell.angle_beta   90.00
_cell.angle_gamma   90.00
#
_symmetry.space_group_name_H-M   'P 1'
#
loop_
_entity.id
_entity.type
_entity.pdbx_description
1 polymer ?
#
loop_
_entity_poly.entity_id
_entity_poly.type
_entity_poly.pdbx_seq_one_letter_code
_entity_poly.pdbx_strand_id
1 'polypeptide(L)'
;MTLGEIAEAAIRYSDNTAGNTLFKKLDGPKGFEKELGQNGNKVTLADCFEPDMKEAIQGDICDTSTVKTFAINLKAFTVRDALQTDKRKIPTDWMRGNATGDELIHAGVPKDWEVDDKSGAGSYGTPNDIAIV
;
A
#
# COMPACT_ATOMS: atom_id res chain seq x y z
N MET A 1 -14.08 -12.24 -9.87
CA MET A 1 -14.04 -11.00 -9.06
C MET A 1 -13.93 -9.81 -9.99
N THR A 2 -14.63 -8.72 -9.69
CA THR A 2 -14.44 -7.42 -10.33
C THR A 2 -13.09 -6.83 -9.94
N LEU A 3 -12.61 -5.80 -10.66
CA LEU A 3 -11.36 -5.13 -10.30
C LEU A 3 -11.42 -4.50 -8.90
N GLY A 4 -12.59 -3.99 -8.49
CA GLY A 4 -12.81 -3.45 -7.15
C GLY A 4 -12.70 -4.52 -6.07
N GLU A 5 -13.31 -5.69 -6.27
CA GLU A 5 -13.20 -6.81 -5.33
C GLU A 5 -11.75 -7.32 -5.20
N ILE A 6 -10.99 -7.32 -6.29
CA ILE A 6 -9.56 -7.68 -6.29
C ILE A 6 -8.75 -6.64 -5.50
N ALA A 7 -8.99 -5.35 -5.75
CA ALA A 7 -8.31 -4.27 -5.02
C ALA A 7 -8.62 -4.29 -3.52
N GLU A 8 -9.88 -4.51 -3.16
CA GLU A 8 -10.28 -4.66 -1.77
C GLU A 8 -9.58 -5.86 -1.10
N ALA A 9 -9.53 -7.02 -1.77
CA ALA A 9 -8.87 -8.19 -1.22
C ALA A 9 -7.36 -7.97 -0.97
N ALA A 10 -6.69 -7.27 -1.89
CA ALA A 10 -5.28 -6.92 -1.75
C ALA A 10 -5.03 -5.96 -0.57
N ILE A 11 -5.94 -5.02 -0.31
CA ILE A 11 -5.80 -4.05 0.80
C ILE A 11 -6.23 -4.68 2.13
N ARG A 12 -7.46 -5.20 2.22
CA ARG A 12 -8.09 -5.62 3.46
C ARG A 12 -7.50 -6.89 4.06
N TYR A 13 -7.06 -7.80 3.21
CA TYR A 13 -6.58 -9.13 3.59
C TYR A 13 -5.13 -9.38 3.17
N SER A 14 -4.48 -8.40 2.53
CA SER A 14 -3.12 -8.55 2.01
C SER A 14 -2.96 -9.73 1.02
N ASP A 15 -3.98 -10.02 0.22
CA ASP A 15 -3.96 -11.15 -0.73
C ASP A 15 -2.93 -10.93 -1.85
N ASN A 16 -1.88 -11.74 -1.83
CA ASN A 16 -0.77 -11.69 -2.80
C ASN A 16 -1.21 -11.95 -4.25
N THR A 17 -2.17 -12.85 -4.47
CA THR A 17 -2.66 -13.17 -5.82
C THR A 17 -3.45 -12.00 -6.37
N ALA A 18 -4.24 -11.34 -5.52
CA ALA A 18 -4.92 -10.10 -5.85
C ALA A 18 -3.91 -8.98 -6.18
N GLY A 19 -2.87 -8.79 -5.36
CA GLY A 19 -1.78 -7.84 -5.62
C GLY A 19 -1.09 -8.08 -6.97
N ASN A 20 -0.70 -9.32 -7.27
CA ASN A 20 -0.12 -9.70 -8.56
C ASN A 20 -1.07 -9.45 -9.74
N THR A 21 -2.38 -9.63 -9.53
CA THR A 21 -3.38 -9.36 -10.56
C THR A 21 -3.49 -7.87 -10.85
N LEU A 22 -3.40 -7.01 -9.84
CA LEU A 22 -3.38 -5.55 -10.00
C LEU A 22 -2.10 -5.10 -10.71
N PHE A 23 -0.93 -5.63 -10.34
CA PHE A 23 0.32 -5.34 -11.07
C PHE A 23 0.20 -5.68 -12.55
N LYS A 24 -0.37 -6.83 -12.92
CA LYS A 24 -0.57 -7.21 -14.33
C LYS A 24 -1.50 -6.25 -15.10
N LYS A 25 -2.38 -5.53 -14.42
CA LYS A 25 -3.22 -4.47 -15.03
C LYS A 25 -2.46 -3.17 -15.25
N LEU A 26 -1.31 -3.01 -14.60
CA LEU A 26 -0.40 -1.87 -14.70
C LEU A 26 0.90 -2.26 -15.38
N ASP A 27 0.89 -3.21 -16.32
CA ASP A 27 2.08 -3.69 -17.04
C ASP A 27 3.23 -4.20 -16.13
N GLY A 28 2.88 -4.74 -14.96
CA GLY A 28 3.80 -5.30 -13.98
C GLY A 28 4.37 -4.26 -12.99
N PRO A 29 5.33 -4.65 -12.14
CA PRO A 29 5.95 -3.77 -11.14
C PRO A 29 6.51 -2.48 -11.75
N LYS A 30 7.16 -2.57 -12.92
CA LYS A 30 7.72 -1.40 -13.60
C LYS A 30 6.68 -0.46 -14.20
N GLY A 31 5.53 -0.96 -14.64
CA GLY A 31 4.46 -0.07 -15.05
C GLY A 31 3.78 0.60 -13.85
N PHE A 32 3.65 -0.08 -12.71
CA PHE A 32 3.25 0.57 -11.44
C PHE A 32 4.25 1.66 -11.00
N GLU A 33 5.55 1.38 -11.04
CA GLU A 33 6.61 2.37 -10.76
C GLU A 33 6.48 3.60 -11.68
N LYS A 34 6.23 3.37 -12.97
CA LYS A 34 6.01 4.44 -13.96
C LYS A 34 4.76 5.27 -13.64
N GLU A 35 3.65 4.65 -13.26
CA GLU A 35 2.41 5.36 -12.88
C GLU A 35 2.61 6.20 -11.60
N LEU A 36 3.35 5.67 -10.62
CA LEU A 36 3.78 6.47 -9.46
C LEU A 36 4.65 7.66 -9.90
N GLY A 37 5.56 7.46 -10.85
CA GLY A 37 6.39 8.51 -11.46
C GLY A 37 5.59 9.65 -12.07
N GLN A 38 4.50 9.33 -12.78
CA GLN A 38 3.59 10.33 -13.37
C GLN A 38 2.90 11.19 -12.30
N ASN A 39 2.73 10.64 -11.09
CA ASN A 39 2.19 11.33 -9.92
C ASN A 39 3.28 12.01 -9.06
N GLY A 40 4.51 12.12 -9.56
CA GLY A 40 5.61 12.83 -8.91
C GLY A 40 6.45 12.00 -7.94
N ASN A 41 6.20 10.70 -7.80
CA ASN A 41 7.04 9.81 -7.00
C ASN A 41 8.27 9.37 -7.80
N LYS A 42 9.46 9.77 -7.34
CA LYS A 42 10.75 9.39 -7.95
C LYS A 42 11.63 8.50 -7.07
N VAL A 43 11.06 7.93 -6.03
CA VAL A 43 11.80 7.26 -4.94
C VAL A 43 11.38 5.81 -4.76
N THR A 44 10.10 5.48 -4.93
CA THR A 44 9.67 4.08 -4.89
C THR A 44 10.22 3.33 -6.09
N LEU A 45 10.88 2.21 -5.83
CA LEU A 45 11.28 1.22 -6.82
C LEU A 45 10.37 0.01 -6.67
N ALA A 46 9.86 -0.50 -7.79
CA ALA A 46 9.06 -1.73 -7.81
C ALA A 46 9.62 -2.65 -8.90
N ASP A 47 10.02 -3.85 -8.51
CA ASP A 47 10.83 -4.76 -9.31
C ASP A 47 10.17 -6.14 -9.41
N CYS A 48 9.70 -6.68 -8.29
CA CYS A 48 9.23 -8.05 -8.20
C CYS A 48 7.71 -8.15 -8.02
N PHE A 49 7.17 -9.32 -8.37
CA PHE A 49 5.83 -9.73 -7.98
C PHE A 49 5.86 -10.36 -6.58
N GLU A 50 4.69 -10.54 -5.97
CA GLU A 50 4.56 -11.40 -4.79
C GLU A 50 4.83 -12.87 -5.15
N PRO A 51 5.48 -13.65 -4.26
CA PRO A 51 5.98 -13.26 -2.94
C PRO A 51 7.40 -12.67 -2.94
N ASP A 52 8.10 -12.68 -4.07
CA ASP A 52 9.54 -12.38 -4.17
C ASP A 52 9.87 -10.95 -3.72
N MET A 53 8.93 -9.99 -3.87
CA MET A 53 9.10 -8.62 -3.39
C MET A 53 9.28 -8.49 -1.85
N LYS A 54 9.09 -9.57 -1.09
CA LYS A 54 9.25 -9.62 0.37
C LYS A 54 10.63 -10.06 0.84
N GLU A 55 11.58 -10.28 -0.07
CA GLU A 55 12.94 -10.74 0.28
C GLU A 55 13.69 -9.77 1.21
N ALA A 56 13.47 -8.46 1.07
CA ALA A 56 13.97 -7.42 1.99
C ALA A 56 15.46 -7.56 2.35
N ILE A 57 16.28 -7.97 1.38
CA ILE A 57 17.71 -8.22 1.59
C ILE A 57 18.42 -6.92 1.94
N GLN A 58 19.23 -6.94 3.01
CA GLN A 58 19.95 -5.76 3.46
C GLN A 58 20.88 -5.23 2.35
N GLY A 59 20.68 -3.95 1.97
CA GLY A 59 21.47 -3.28 0.94
C GLY A 59 20.95 -3.49 -0.48
N ASP A 60 19.97 -4.37 -0.69
CA ASP A 60 19.19 -4.42 -1.92
C ASP A 60 18.21 -3.23 -1.94
N ILE A 61 18.07 -2.62 -3.10
CA ILE A 61 17.19 -1.46 -3.33
C ILE A 61 15.90 -1.86 -4.05
N CYS A 62 15.78 -3.09 -4.53
CA CYS A 62 14.58 -3.59 -5.18
C CYS A 62 13.38 -3.53 -4.23
N ASP A 63 12.21 -3.14 -4.74
CA ASP A 63 10.95 -3.07 -3.98
C ASP A 63 11.00 -2.15 -2.73
N THR A 64 11.84 -1.11 -2.77
CA THR A 64 12.02 -0.17 -1.66
C THR A 64 11.35 1.18 -1.89
N SER A 65 11.14 1.90 -0.79
CA SER A 65 10.81 3.33 -0.78
C SER A 65 11.33 3.96 0.52
N THR A 66 10.91 5.20 0.80
CA THR A 66 11.20 5.87 2.09
C THR A 66 9.91 6.17 2.84
N VAL A 67 10.01 6.27 4.17
CA VAL A 67 8.87 6.67 5.04
C VAL A 67 8.23 7.97 4.56
N LYS A 68 9.04 8.96 4.17
CA LYS A 68 8.56 10.25 3.66
C LYS A 68 7.77 10.08 2.35
N THR A 69 8.27 9.25 1.42
CA THR A 69 7.59 9.00 0.14
C THR A 69 6.26 8.28 0.35
N PHE A 70 6.22 7.25 1.21
CA PHE A 70 4.97 6.56 1.54
C PHE A 70 3.93 7.52 2.14
N ALA A 71 4.31 8.36 3.11
CA ALA A 71 3.40 9.33 3.72
C ALA A 71 2.87 10.36 2.70
N ILE A 72 3.71 10.84 1.79
CA ILE A 72 3.30 11.77 0.72
C ILE A 72 2.32 11.11 -0.23
N ASN A 73 2.62 9.90 -0.71
CA ASN A 73 1.77 9.17 -1.65
C ASN A 73 0.43 8.83 -1.00
N LEU A 74 0.44 8.28 0.22
CA LEU A 74 -0.77 7.93 0.93
C LEU A 74 -1.68 9.16 1.06
N LYS A 75 -1.13 10.28 1.55
CA LYS A 75 -1.85 11.55 1.65
C LYS A 75 -2.40 12.04 0.29
N ALA A 76 -1.68 11.81 -0.81
CA ALA A 76 -2.12 12.20 -2.15
C ALA A 76 -3.42 11.48 -2.56
N PHE A 77 -3.47 10.15 -2.35
CA PHE A 77 -4.57 9.30 -2.77
C PHE A 77 -5.75 9.24 -1.78
N THR A 78 -5.55 9.60 -0.50
CA THR A 78 -6.62 9.53 0.51
C THR A 78 -7.15 10.91 0.93
N VAL A 79 -6.27 11.89 1.13
CA VAL A 79 -6.63 13.21 1.72
C VAL A 79 -6.61 14.35 0.70
N ARG A 80 -5.73 14.30 -0.30
CA ARG A 80 -5.59 15.33 -1.34
C ARG A 80 -6.37 14.95 -2.59
N ASP A 81 -6.01 15.50 -3.73
CA ASP A 81 -6.80 15.57 -4.96
C ASP A 81 -6.24 14.70 -6.09
N ALA A 82 -5.38 13.72 -5.78
CA ALA A 82 -4.95 12.73 -6.78
C ALA A 82 -6.13 11.89 -7.30
N LEU A 83 -7.20 11.78 -6.51
CA LEU A 83 -8.46 11.15 -6.89
C LEU A 83 -9.63 12.12 -6.64
N GLN A 84 -10.70 11.95 -7.43
CA GLN A 84 -11.98 12.62 -7.16
C GLN A 84 -12.51 12.24 -5.77
N THR A 85 -13.27 13.15 -5.14
CA THR A 85 -13.71 12.99 -3.74
C THR A 85 -14.49 11.71 -3.47
N ASP A 86 -15.33 11.26 -4.39
CA ASP A 86 -16.04 9.99 -4.30
C ASP A 86 -15.10 8.79 -4.38
N LYS A 87 -14.07 8.87 -5.23
CA LYS A 87 -13.07 7.82 -5.42
C LYS A 87 -12.09 7.70 -4.25
N ARG A 88 -11.85 8.77 -3.49
CA ARG A 88 -10.99 8.75 -2.29
C ARG A 88 -11.56 7.91 -1.16
N LYS A 89 -12.89 7.88 -1.05
CA LYS A 89 -13.58 7.08 -0.04
C LYS A 89 -13.33 5.58 -0.21
N ILE A 90 -13.15 5.14 -1.44
CA ILE A 90 -12.96 3.72 -1.77
C ILE A 90 -11.71 3.14 -1.08
N PRO A 91 -10.48 3.64 -1.31
CA PRO A 91 -9.29 3.13 -0.64
C PRO A 91 -9.31 3.35 0.87
N THR A 92 -9.83 4.49 1.36
CA THR A 92 -9.93 4.72 2.82
C THR A 92 -10.88 3.74 3.49
N ASP A 93 -12.02 3.40 2.87
CA ASP A 93 -12.97 2.44 3.43
C ASP A 93 -12.43 1.00 3.41
N TRP A 94 -11.58 0.67 2.43
CA TRP A 94 -10.85 -0.60 2.41
C TRP A 94 -9.79 -0.67 3.51
N MET A 95 -9.01 0.40 3.69
CA MET A 95 -7.99 0.53 4.75
C MET A 95 -8.60 0.51 6.15
N ARG A 96 -9.74 1.19 6.36
CA ARG A 96 -10.40 1.27 7.69
C ARG A 96 -10.76 -0.07 8.30
N GLY A 97 -11.05 -1.07 7.48
CA GLY A 97 -11.29 -2.41 7.99
C GLY A 97 -10.23 -3.39 7.55
N ASN A 98 -8.98 -2.93 7.42
CA ASN A 98 -7.83 -3.80 7.30
C ASN A 98 -7.79 -4.75 8.49
N ALA A 99 -7.74 -6.06 8.24
CA ALA A 99 -7.80 -7.07 9.29
C ALA A 99 -6.43 -7.34 9.93
N THR A 100 -5.37 -6.67 9.48
CA THR A 100 -3.97 -7.01 9.79
C THR A 100 -3.21 -5.91 10.54
N GLY A 101 -3.89 -4.85 11.00
CA GLY A 101 -3.29 -3.65 11.59
C GLY A 101 -3.48 -3.47 13.10
N ASP A 102 -4.31 -4.30 13.76
CA ASP A 102 -4.77 -4.06 15.14
C ASP A 102 -3.64 -3.95 16.17
N GLU A 103 -2.54 -4.70 16.00
CA GLU A 103 -1.39 -4.70 16.90
C GLU A 103 -0.30 -3.69 16.51
N LEU A 104 -0.53 -2.86 15.48
CA LEU A 104 0.45 -1.94 14.90
C LEU A 104 0.11 -0.48 15.23
N ILE A 105 -0.10 0.41 14.25
CA ILE A 105 -0.44 1.82 14.52
C ILE A 105 -1.73 1.92 15.33
N HIS A 106 -2.72 1.08 15.03
CA HIS A 106 -4.02 1.09 15.71
C HIS A 106 -3.89 0.91 17.23
N ALA A 107 -2.97 0.07 17.70
CA ALA A 107 -2.72 -0.14 19.14
C ALA A 107 -2.13 1.10 19.85
N GLY A 108 -1.52 2.02 19.10
CA GLY A 108 -0.82 3.19 19.63
C GLY A 108 -1.65 4.48 19.69
N VAL A 109 -2.85 4.51 19.11
CA VAL A 109 -3.70 5.71 19.05
C VAL A 109 -4.83 5.69 20.09
N PRO A 110 -5.46 6.84 20.42
CA PRO A 110 -6.67 6.86 21.24
C PRO A 110 -7.80 6.01 20.64
N LYS A 111 -8.56 5.33 21.49
CA LYS A 111 -9.62 4.38 21.07
C LYS A 111 -10.77 5.02 20.29
N ASP A 112 -10.94 6.33 20.39
CA ASP A 112 -11.96 7.11 19.71
C ASP A 112 -11.48 7.69 18.38
N TRP A 113 -10.23 7.44 17.99
CA TRP A 113 -9.69 7.87 16.70
C TRP A 113 -9.94 6.81 15.63
N GLU A 114 -10.32 7.25 14.43
CA GLU A 114 -10.42 6.38 13.27
C GLU A 114 -9.02 6.16 12.68
N VAL A 115 -8.68 4.92 12.35
CA VAL A 115 -7.40 4.56 11.73
C VAL A 115 -7.68 3.81 10.44
N ASP A 116 -7.16 4.37 9.34
CA ASP A 116 -7.19 3.74 8.03
C ASP A 116 -5.76 3.28 7.69
N ASP A 117 -5.45 2.00 7.88
CA ASP A 117 -4.08 1.47 7.74
C ASP A 117 -3.90 0.43 6.62
N LYS A 118 -2.63 0.15 6.32
CA LYS A 118 -2.22 -1.05 5.60
C LYS A 118 -0.88 -1.54 6.14
N SER A 119 -0.90 -2.71 6.76
CA SER A 119 0.32 -3.37 7.21
C SER A 119 1.08 -4.11 6.10
N GLY A 120 2.37 -4.35 6.34
CA GLY A 120 3.25 -5.14 5.48
C GLY A 120 4.22 -5.95 6.31
N ALA A 121 4.49 -7.19 5.89
CA ALA A 121 5.47 -8.05 6.52
C ALA A 121 6.37 -8.67 5.45
N GLY A 122 7.65 -8.83 5.79
CA GLY A 122 8.63 -9.45 4.90
C GLY A 122 9.72 -10.20 5.66
N SER A 123 10.69 -10.70 4.91
CA SER A 123 11.92 -11.29 5.45
C SER A 123 12.71 -10.28 6.28
N TYR A 124 13.77 -10.77 6.94
CA TYR A 124 14.60 -9.98 7.86
C TYR A 124 13.84 -9.31 9.01
N GLY A 125 12.66 -9.84 9.36
CA GLY A 125 11.82 -9.30 10.41
C GLY A 125 11.39 -7.87 10.08
N THR A 126 10.88 -7.64 8.87
CA THR A 126 10.40 -6.32 8.41
C THR A 126 8.91 -6.17 8.76
N PRO A 127 8.55 -5.42 9.82
CA PRO A 127 7.18 -4.98 10.08
C PRO A 127 6.97 -3.55 9.57
N ASN A 128 6.05 -3.38 8.64
CA ASN A 128 5.65 -2.07 8.13
C ASN A 128 4.18 -1.82 8.44
N ASP A 129 3.84 -0.55 8.66
CA ASP A 129 2.47 -0.07 8.70
C ASP A 129 2.43 1.38 8.21
N ILE A 130 1.42 1.72 7.42
CA ILE A 130 1.15 3.09 6.96
C ILE A 130 -0.31 3.42 7.24
N ALA A 131 -0.58 4.59 7.79
CA ALA A 131 -1.94 4.95 8.18
C ALA A 131 -2.28 6.43 7.93
N ILE A 132 -3.58 6.68 7.77
CA ILE A 132 -4.22 7.98 8.05
C ILE A 132 -4.94 7.86 9.39
N VAL A 133 -4.78 8.89 10.22
CA VAL A 133 -5.35 9.01 11.56
C VAL A 133 -5.92 10.42 11.71
#